data_AF-A0A9D5JKC9-F1
#
_entry.id   AF-A0A9D5JKC9-F1
#
_cell.length_a   1.000
_cell.length_b   1.000
_cell.length_c   1.000
_cell.angle_alpha   90.00
_cell.angle_beta   90.00
_cell.angle_gamma   90.00
#
_symmetry.space_group_name_H-M   'P 1'
#
loop_
_entity.id
_entity.type
_entity.pdbx_description
1 polymer ?
#
loop_
_entity_poly.entity_id
_entity_poly.type
_entity_poly.pdbx_seq_one_letter_code
_entity_poly.pdbx_strand_id
1 'polypeptide(L)'
;DQAFKEVCLIEYPRKGLWAIGFVTSGLKGAPLEYLTDDFVCVFVPTTPNPTSGFLLLTKRRDIRILNMTPEEGAKMIISGGMVPSDADSEAATPESSPKSLDDKRKV
;
A
#
# COMPACT_ATOMS: atom_id res chain seq x y z
N ASP A 1 -16.99 -11.19 4.03
CA ASP A 1 -15.77 -11.96 3.76
C ASP A 1 -14.69 -11.11 3.11
N GLN A 2 -13.88 -10.42 3.92
CA GLN A 2 -12.63 -9.80 3.43
C GLN A 2 -11.50 -10.82 3.58
N ALA A 3 -10.84 -11.18 2.48
CA ALA A 3 -9.77 -12.19 2.45
C ALA A 3 -8.50 -11.72 3.19
N PHE A 4 -8.30 -10.41 3.31
CA PHE A 4 -7.16 -9.78 3.98
C PHE A 4 -7.63 -9.05 5.23
N LYS A 5 -6.98 -9.33 6.38
CA LYS A 5 -7.40 -8.78 7.67
C LYS A 5 -6.56 -7.59 8.10
N GLU A 6 -5.28 -7.57 7.75
CA GLU A 6 -4.32 -6.57 8.22
C GLU A 6 -3.28 -6.30 7.13
N VAL A 7 -2.77 -5.06 7.08
CA VAL A 7 -1.59 -4.70 6.28
C VAL A 7 -0.35 -4.72 7.18
N CYS A 8 0.77 -5.21 6.69
CA CYS A 8 2.01 -5.28 7.44
C CYS A 8 3.24 -4.90 6.62
N LEU A 9 4.30 -4.51 7.34
CA LEU A 9 5.67 -4.49 6.83
C LEU A 9 6.38 -5.79 7.19
N ILE A 10 7.13 -6.32 6.23
CA ILE A 10 8.01 -7.49 6.39
C ILE A 10 9.37 -7.20 5.76
N GLU A 11 10.44 -7.66 6.39
CA GLU A 11 11.77 -7.60 5.78
C GLU A 11 11.93 -8.72 4.74
N TYR A 12 11.98 -8.36 3.45
CA TYR A 12 12.10 -9.32 2.34
C TYR A 12 12.75 -8.67 1.10
N PRO A 13 13.68 -9.35 0.40
CA PRO A 13 14.20 -10.69 0.68
C PRO A 13 15.39 -10.68 1.67
N ARG A 14 15.77 -9.52 2.22
CA ARG A 14 16.86 -9.38 3.18
C ARG A 14 16.57 -8.35 4.26
N LYS A 15 17.32 -8.44 5.38
CA LYS A 15 17.28 -7.46 6.48
C LYS A 15 17.58 -6.04 5.99
N GLY A 16 16.84 -5.09 6.53
CA GLY A 16 16.87 -3.67 6.17
C GLY A 16 16.06 -3.28 4.93
N LEU A 17 15.49 -4.25 4.19
CA LEU A 17 14.61 -3.98 3.05
C LEU A 17 13.18 -4.40 3.38
N TRP A 18 12.27 -3.44 3.34
CA TRP A 18 10.88 -3.64 3.74
C TRP A 18 9.95 -3.77 2.54
N ALA A 19 9.04 -4.73 2.62
CA ALA A 19 7.94 -4.90 1.68
C ALA A 19 6.60 -4.73 2.42
N ILE A 20 5.61 -4.19 1.70
CA ILE A 20 4.21 -4.18 2.14
C ILE A 20 3.61 -5.53 1.82
N GLY A 21 2.88 -6.11 2.78
CA GLY A 21 2.15 -7.35 2.60
C GLY A 21 0.81 -7.35 3.32
N PHE A 22 -0.01 -8.33 3.00
CA PHE A 22 -1.34 -8.52 3.59
C PHE A 22 -1.37 -9.80 4.41
N VAL A 23 -1.75 -9.69 5.67
CA VAL A 23 -1.94 -10.85 6.55
C VAL A 23 -3.26 -11.53 6.18
N THR A 24 -3.17 -12.81 5.81
CA THR A 24 -4.31 -13.65 5.49
C THR A 24 -4.79 -14.43 6.72
N SER A 25 -6.06 -14.80 6.72
CA SER A 25 -6.80 -15.13 7.94
C SER A 25 -6.56 -16.51 8.58
N GLY A 26 -5.52 -17.24 8.18
CA GLY A 26 -5.08 -18.43 8.92
C GLY A 26 -4.07 -19.31 8.19
N LEU A 27 -3.47 -20.23 8.93
CA LEU A 27 -2.59 -21.29 8.40
C LEU A 27 -3.37 -22.54 7.96
N LYS A 28 -4.70 -22.47 7.80
CA LYS A 28 -5.51 -23.62 7.40
C LYS A 28 -5.10 -24.05 5.99
N GLY A 29 -4.52 -25.24 5.86
CA GLY A 29 -3.96 -25.75 4.61
C GLY A 29 -2.48 -25.43 4.39
N ALA A 30 -1.83 -24.71 5.31
CA ALA A 30 -0.37 -24.61 5.34
C ALA A 30 0.25 -25.95 5.79
N PRO A 31 1.50 -26.24 5.39
CA PRO A 31 2.16 -27.47 5.77
C PRO A 31 2.68 -27.37 7.22
N LEU A 32 1.73 -27.43 8.17
CA LEU A 32 1.94 -27.17 9.61
C LEU A 32 3.02 -28.07 10.23
N GLU A 33 3.26 -29.25 9.69
CA GLU A 33 4.31 -30.17 10.16
C GLU A 33 5.73 -29.59 10.06
N TYR A 34 5.96 -28.58 9.21
CA TYR A 34 7.25 -27.88 9.10
C TYR A 34 7.26 -26.51 9.78
N LEU A 35 6.11 -26.07 10.33
CA LEU A 35 5.94 -24.75 10.90
C LEU A 35 5.74 -24.86 12.40
N THR A 36 6.51 -24.11 13.18
CA THR A 36 6.25 -24.01 14.61
C THR A 36 4.98 -23.20 14.86
N ASP A 37 4.58 -23.11 16.12
CA ASP A 37 3.56 -22.16 16.56
C ASP A 37 3.89 -20.72 16.14
N ASP A 38 2.86 -19.88 16.07
CA ASP A 38 2.89 -18.43 15.78
C ASP A 38 3.29 -18.00 14.35
N PHE A 39 3.28 -18.92 13.40
CA PHE A 39 3.38 -18.55 11.99
C PHE A 39 2.11 -17.87 11.49
N VAL A 40 2.27 -16.96 10.55
CA VAL A 40 1.20 -16.30 9.81
C VAL A 40 1.52 -16.33 8.33
N CYS A 41 0.46 -16.27 7.54
CA CYS A 41 0.56 -16.28 6.09
C CYS A 41 0.41 -14.84 5.58
N VAL A 42 1.46 -14.33 4.94
CA VAL A 42 1.56 -12.97 4.41
C VAL A 42 1.68 -13.03 2.90
N PHE A 43 0.71 -12.45 2.19
CA PHE A 43 0.83 -12.24 0.76
C PHE A 43 1.60 -10.94 0.49
N VAL A 44 2.75 -11.04 -0.16
CA VAL A 44 3.56 -9.90 -0.60
C VAL A 44 3.35 -9.73 -2.10
N PRO A 45 2.52 -8.76 -2.52
CA PRO A 45 2.26 -8.53 -3.93
C PRO A 45 3.44 -7.88 -4.64
N THR A 46 3.43 -7.99 -5.96
CA THR A 46 4.26 -7.18 -6.84
C THR A 46 3.55 -5.89 -7.22
N THR A 47 4.32 -4.88 -7.55
CA THR A 47 3.83 -3.61 -8.07
C THR A 47 3.99 -3.58 -9.59
N PRO A 48 3.04 -2.98 -10.35
CA PRO A 48 1.76 -2.42 -9.91
C PRO A 48 0.63 -3.46 -9.81
N ASN A 49 0.87 -4.71 -10.23
CA ASN A 49 -0.18 -5.73 -10.31
C ASN A 49 -0.32 -6.50 -8.98
N PRO A 50 -1.37 -6.23 -8.17
CA PRO A 50 -1.51 -6.80 -6.82
C PRO A 50 -1.98 -8.26 -6.84
N THR A 51 -2.13 -8.87 -8.02
CA THR A 51 -2.55 -10.27 -8.15
C THR A 51 -1.36 -11.25 -8.18
N SER A 52 -0.18 -10.78 -8.61
CA SER A 52 1.07 -11.54 -8.56
C SER A 52 1.86 -11.20 -7.30
N GLY A 53 2.70 -12.13 -6.85
CA GLY A 53 3.46 -11.95 -5.63
C GLY A 53 3.98 -13.25 -5.05
N PHE A 54 4.41 -13.17 -3.80
CA PHE A 54 4.86 -14.31 -3.01
C PHE A 54 3.91 -14.52 -1.84
N LEU A 55 3.66 -15.79 -1.52
CA LEU A 55 3.05 -16.17 -0.25
C LEU A 55 4.17 -16.52 0.72
N LEU A 56 4.32 -15.73 1.78
CA LEU A 56 5.35 -15.93 2.78
C LEU A 56 4.72 -16.49 4.06
N LEU A 57 5.29 -17.57 4.58
CA LEU A 57 4.98 -18.06 5.92
C LEU A 57 6.08 -17.55 6.85
N THR A 58 5.71 -16.69 7.79
CA THR A 58 6.65 -16.02 8.69
C THR A 58 6.10 -15.98 10.11
N LYS A 59 6.96 -15.78 11.11
CA LYS A 59 6.50 -15.63 12.50
C LYS A 59 5.82 -14.28 12.69
N ARG A 60 4.74 -14.23 13.48
CA ARG A 60 4.01 -12.98 13.79
C ARG A 60 4.92 -11.86 14.32
N ARG A 61 5.95 -12.21 15.09
CA ARG A 61 6.94 -11.26 15.65
C ARG A 61 7.85 -10.61 14.59
N ASP A 62 7.99 -11.22 13.42
CA ASP A 62 8.90 -10.78 12.35
C ASP A 62 8.19 -9.84 11.35
N ILE A 63 6.92 -9.50 11.60
CA ILE A 63 6.15 -8.51 10.83
C ILE A 63 5.71 -7.34 11.73
N ARG A 64 5.48 -6.18 11.12
CA ARG A 64 4.94 -5.00 11.79
C ARG A 64 3.59 -4.65 11.20
N ILE A 65 2.53 -4.69 12.00
CA ILE A 65 1.20 -4.30 11.53
C ILE A 65 1.15 -2.79 11.35
N LEU A 66 0.62 -2.36 10.22
CA LEU A 66 0.42 -0.96 9.88
C LEU A 66 -0.99 -0.53 10.29
N ASN A 67 -1.12 0.71 10.77
CA ASN A 67 -2.41 1.34 11.01
C ASN A 67 -2.98 1.87 9.69
N MET A 68 -3.35 0.96 8.79
CA MET A 68 -3.97 1.26 7.51
C MET A 68 -4.90 0.13 7.07
N THR A 69 -5.89 0.47 6.25
CA THR A 69 -6.82 -0.48 5.65
C THR A 69 -6.16 -1.27 4.52
N PRO A 70 -6.61 -2.51 4.22
CA PRO A 70 -6.16 -3.26 3.06
C PRO A 70 -6.31 -2.50 1.73
N GLU A 71 -7.37 -1.69 1.61
CA GLU A 71 -7.64 -0.87 0.43
C GLU A 71 -6.57 0.23 0.24
N GLU A 72 -6.15 0.89 1.31
CA GLU A 72 -5.05 1.88 1.28
C GLU A 72 -3.72 1.21 0.91
N GLY A 73 -3.44 0.03 1.48
CA GLY A 73 -2.24 -0.75 1.13
C GLY A 73 -2.24 -1.13 -0.35
N ALA A 74 -3.38 -1.60 -0.86
CA ALA A 74 -3.53 -1.97 -2.27
C ALA A 74 -3.34 -0.78 -3.20
N LYS A 75 -3.88 0.40 -2.85
CA LYS A 75 -3.65 1.64 -3.61
C LYS A 75 -2.16 1.97 -3.72
N MET A 76 -1.41 1.86 -2.62
CA MET A 76 0.03 2.13 -2.61
C MET A 76 0.81 1.15 -3.51
N ILE A 77 0.45 -0.13 -3.48
CA ILE A 77 1.08 -1.16 -4.32
C ILE A 77 0.76 -0.93 -5.79
N ILE A 78 -0.50 -0.64 -6.12
CA ILE A 78 -0.93 -0.39 -7.50
C ILE A 78 -0.28 0.87 -8.07
N SER A 79 -0.10 1.90 -7.24
CA SER A 79 0.43 3.18 -7.69
C SER A 79 1.96 3.22 -7.84
N GLY A 80 2.69 2.15 -7.52
CA GLY A 80 4.15 2.25 -7.54
C GLY A 80 4.77 2.84 -6.29
N GLY A 81 4.00 2.99 -5.20
CA GLY A 81 4.38 3.81 -4.06
C GLY A 81 4.13 5.32 -4.26
N MET A 82 3.61 5.73 -5.41
CA MET A 82 3.17 7.10 -5.65
C MET A 82 1.76 7.28 -5.10
N VAL A 83 1.63 7.53 -3.81
CA VAL A 83 0.35 7.93 -3.21
C VAL A 83 0.39 9.44 -3.05
N PRO A 84 -0.55 10.21 -3.64
CA PRO A 84 -0.64 11.65 -3.38
C PRO A 84 -0.72 11.86 -1.87
N SER A 85 0.16 12.69 -1.32
CA SER A 85 0.01 13.09 0.08
C SER A 85 -1.08 14.15 0.16
N ASP A 86 -1.90 14.15 1.21
CA ASP A 86 -2.87 15.25 1.43
C ASP A 86 -2.16 16.61 1.53
N ALA A 87 -0.86 16.62 1.85
CA ALA A 87 0.00 17.80 1.84
C ALA A 87 0.27 18.37 0.44
N ASP A 88 0.15 17.56 -0.62
CA ASP A 88 0.30 18.03 -2.00
C ASP A 88 -0.97 18.75 -2.51
N SER A 89 -2.10 18.62 -1.80
CA SER A 89 -3.36 19.29 -2.16
C SER A 89 -3.50 20.71 -1.59
N GLU A 90 -2.65 21.12 -0.64
CA GLU A 90 -2.66 22.47 -0.06
C GLU A 90 -1.76 23.48 -0.82
N ALA A 91 -0.88 23.02 -1.71
CA ALA A 91 0.06 23.89 -2.44
C ALA A 91 -0.49 24.47 -3.75
N ALA A 92 -1.75 24.19 -4.11
CA ALA A 92 -2.37 24.68 -5.34
C ALA A 92 -3.46 25.73 -5.08
N THR A 93 -3.08 26.87 -4.49
CA THR A 93 -3.75 28.15 -4.79
C THR A 93 -2.71 29.17 -5.23
N PRO A 94 -2.99 29.88 -6.34
CA PRO A 94 -3.23 31.29 -6.15
C PRO A 94 -4.58 31.72 -6.73
N GLU A 95 -5.34 32.39 -5.87
CA GLU A 95 -6.51 33.17 -6.22
C GLU A 95 -6.18 34.33 -7.17
N SER A 96 -7.19 34.65 -7.97
CA SER A 96 -7.58 35.98 -8.45
C SER A 96 -6.75 36.67 -9.53
N SER A 97 -7.37 36.71 -10.70
CA SER A 97 -7.18 37.68 -11.77
C SER A 97 -7.50 39.12 -11.33
N PRO A 98 -6.98 40.13 -12.05
CA PRO A 98 -7.73 41.36 -12.28
C PRO A 98 -8.36 41.34 -13.67
N LYS A 99 -9.68 41.58 -13.72
CA LYS A 99 -10.43 41.92 -14.93
C LYS A 99 -10.14 43.36 -15.40
N SER A 100 -10.52 43.58 -16.65
CA SER A 100 -10.86 44.86 -17.32
C SER A 100 -9.72 45.50 -18.13
N LEU A 101 -9.93 46.08 -19.30
CA LEU A 101 -11.15 46.63 -19.91
C LEU A 101 -10.94 46.74 -21.44
N ASP A 102 -12.05 46.81 -22.16
CA ASP A 102 -12.21 47.08 -23.60
C ASP A 102 -11.22 48.06 -24.25
N ASP A 103 -10.82 47.78 -25.50
CA ASP A 103 -10.78 48.85 -26.52
C ASP A 103 -11.08 48.33 -27.94
N LYS A 104 -11.66 49.25 -28.71
CA LYS A 104 -12.53 49.09 -29.87
C LYS A 104 -11.76 49.06 -31.19
N ARG A 105 -12.40 48.45 -32.21
CA ARG A 105 -12.45 48.86 -33.64
C ARG A 105 -11.20 49.47 -34.29
N LYS A 106 -10.58 48.69 -35.19
CA LYS A 106 -9.97 49.04 -36.52
C LYS A 106 -9.00 47.88 -36.83
N VAL A 107 -9.09 47.15 -37.93
CA VAL A 107 -9.02 47.56 -39.34
C VAL A 107 -9.85 46.60 -40.19
#